data_AF-A0A7H8KLT2-F1
#
_entry.id   AF-A0A7H8KLT2-F1
#
_cell.length_a   1.000
_cell.length_b   1.000
_cell.length_c   1.000
_cell.angle_alpha   90.00
_cell.angle_beta   90.00
_cell.angle_gamma   90.00
#
_symmetry.space_group_name_H-M   'P 1'
#
loop_
_entity.id
_entity.type
_entity.pdbx_description
1 polymer ?
#
loop_
_entity_poly.entity_id
_entity_poly.type
_entity_poly.pdbx_seq_one_letter_code
_entity_poly.pdbx_strand_id
1 'polypeptide(L)'
;MPLLKKVLTDRVRLLGDEHPDTLTSRANLAAAYWQAGRTNDAIPLLKKVLTDRVRLLGDEHPNTLTSRANLAAAYWQAGRTNDAITLLKKVLTDRVRLLGDEHPDTVAAARVLGVWRAAA
;
A
#
# COMPACT_ATOMS: atom_id res chain seq x y z
N MET A 1 -0.60 14.42 12.34
CA MET A 1 -1.81 13.69 11.88
C MET A 1 -3.06 14.54 11.62
N PRO A 2 -3.46 15.55 12.42
CA PRO A 2 -4.74 16.26 12.21
C PRO A 2 -4.83 16.95 10.83
N LEU A 3 -3.72 17.44 10.29
CA LEU A 3 -3.65 18.00 8.94
C LEU A 3 -4.00 16.98 7.85
N LEU A 4 -3.46 15.75 7.91
CA LEU A 4 -3.77 14.71 6.92
C LEU A 4 -5.24 14.28 6.98
N LYS A 5 -5.83 14.24 8.19
CA LYS A 5 -7.27 13.99 8.36
C LYS A 5 -8.10 15.08 7.72
N LYS A 6 -7.76 16.35 7.98
CA LYS A 6 -8.44 17.51 7.38
C LYS A 6 -8.37 17.47 5.85
N VAL A 7 -7.17 17.25 5.28
CA VAL A 7 -6.98 17.13 3.83
C VAL A 7 -7.82 15.99 3.25
N LEU A 8 -7.88 14.84 3.93
CA LEU A 8 -8.73 13.73 3.48
C LEU A 8 -10.22 14.12 3.50
N THR A 9 -10.70 14.73 4.57
CA THR A 9 -12.09 15.21 4.68
C THR A 9 -12.42 16.21 3.58
N ASP A 10 -11.55 17.18 3.33
CA ASP A 10 -11.75 18.19 2.27
C ASP A 10 -11.77 17.54 0.88
N ARG A 11 -10.87 16.58 0.60
CA ARG A 11 -10.86 15.86 -0.69
C ARG A 11 -12.08 14.97 -0.88
N VAL A 12 -12.54 14.27 0.16
CA VAL A 12 -13.79 13.49 0.08
C VAL A 12 -14.97 14.41 -0.26
N ARG A 13 -15.04 15.60 0.37
CA ARG A 13 -16.12 16.57 0.12
C ARG A 13 -16.06 17.19 -1.28
N LEU A 14 -14.87 17.51 -1.77
CA LEU A 14 -14.67 18.25 -3.03
C LEU A 14 -14.62 17.32 -4.26
N LEU A 15 -14.01 16.15 -4.13
CA LEU A 15 -13.68 15.26 -5.24
C LEU A 15 -14.44 13.92 -5.19
N GLY A 16 -15.03 13.59 -4.03
CA GLY A 16 -15.65 12.28 -3.78
C GLY A 16 -14.68 11.27 -3.17
N ASP A 17 -15.24 10.17 -2.63
CA ASP A 17 -14.50 9.15 -1.87
C ASP A 17 -13.51 8.33 -2.72
N GLU A 18 -13.83 8.22 -4.01
CA GLU A 18 -13.19 7.36 -5.01
C GLU A 18 -12.19 8.08 -5.90
N HIS A 19 -12.12 9.41 -5.83
CA HIS A 19 -11.22 10.19 -6.67
C HIS A 19 -9.76 9.79 -6.40
N PRO A 20 -8.89 9.66 -7.43
CA PRO A 20 -7.50 9.24 -7.26
C PRO A 20 -6.74 10.01 -6.18
N ASP A 21 -6.93 11.33 -6.09
CA ASP A 21 -6.32 12.17 -5.06
C ASP A 21 -6.87 11.91 -3.65
N THR A 22 -8.15 11.57 -3.53
CA THR A 22 -8.74 11.14 -2.25
C THR A 22 -8.12 9.82 -1.81
N LEU A 23 -7.98 8.86 -2.72
CA LEU A 23 -7.33 7.57 -2.46
C LEU A 23 -5.86 7.76 -2.05
N THR A 24 -5.14 8.65 -2.71
CA THR A 24 -3.76 9.00 -2.36
C THR A 24 -3.65 9.65 -0.97
N SER A 25 -4.55 10.58 -0.63
CA SER A 25 -4.60 11.14 0.73
C SER A 25 -4.89 10.09 1.80
N ARG A 26 -5.80 9.16 1.51
CA ARG A 26 -6.11 8.05 2.43
C ARG A 26 -4.91 7.13 2.62
N ALA A 27 -4.18 6.81 1.55
CA ALA A 27 -2.95 6.04 1.62
C ALA A 27 -1.87 6.76 2.43
N ASN A 28 -1.72 8.08 2.26
CA ASN A 28 -0.76 8.89 3.02
C ASN A 28 -1.12 8.96 4.51
N LEU A 29 -2.42 9.07 4.84
CA LEU A 29 -2.88 9.00 6.23
C LEU A 29 -2.57 7.63 6.85
N ALA A 30 -2.77 6.54 6.10
CA ALA A 30 -2.43 5.21 6.55
C ALA A 30 -0.92 5.03 6.76
N ALA A 31 -0.10 5.55 5.85
CA ALA A 31 1.36 5.55 5.99
C ALA A 31 1.80 6.35 7.24
N ALA A 32 1.16 7.49 7.52
CA ALA A 32 1.43 8.24 8.74
C ALA A 32 1.04 7.47 10.01
N TYR A 33 -0.07 6.74 10.01
CA TYR A 33 -0.43 5.86 11.13
C TYR A 33 0.61 4.76 11.33
N TRP A 34 1.03 4.13 10.24
CA TRP A 34 2.08 3.13 10.26
C TRP A 34 3.39 3.67 10.86
N GLN A 35 3.86 4.84 10.41
CA GLN A 35 5.07 5.47 10.93
C GLN A 35 4.99 5.84 12.42
N ALA A 36 3.78 6.00 12.95
CA ALA A 36 3.54 6.24 14.37
C ALA A 36 3.35 4.95 15.19
N GLY A 37 3.61 3.77 14.61
CA GLY A 37 3.39 2.47 15.26
C GLY A 37 1.91 2.08 15.40
N ARG A 38 0.99 2.84 14.80
CA ARG A 38 -0.47 2.62 14.85
C ARG A 38 -0.92 1.72 13.71
N THR A 39 -0.32 0.54 13.61
CA THR A 39 -0.51 -0.38 12.48
C THR A 39 -1.96 -0.87 12.37
N ASN A 40 -2.66 -1.03 13.50
CA ASN A 40 -4.08 -1.39 13.54
C ASN A 40 -5.01 -0.33 12.92
N ASP A 41 -4.62 0.95 12.96
CA ASP A 41 -5.36 2.03 12.28
C ASP A 41 -4.98 2.15 10.79
N ALA A 42 -3.75 1.78 10.44
CA ALA A 42 -3.25 1.85 9.06
C ALA A 42 -3.86 0.76 8.15
N ILE A 43 -3.94 -0.48 8.64
CA ILE A 43 -4.37 -1.64 7.84
C ILE A 43 -5.78 -1.45 7.24
N PRO A 44 -6.82 -1.04 8.00
CA PRO A 44 -8.16 -0.84 7.45
C PRO A 44 -8.20 0.21 6.33
N LEU A 45 -7.42 1.29 6.49
CA LEU A 45 -7.33 2.33 5.46
C LEU A 45 -6.63 1.83 4.20
N LEU A 46 -5.52 1.10 4.34
CA LEU A 46 -4.82 0.50 3.20
C LEU A 46 -5.68 -0.53 2.47
N LYS A 47 -6.45 -1.35 3.21
CA LYS A 47 -7.42 -2.28 2.63
C LYS A 47 -8.48 -1.54 1.81
N LYS A 48 -9.08 -0.48 2.37
CA LYS A 48 -10.07 0.33 1.64
C LYS A 48 -9.48 0.92 0.35
N VAL A 49 -8.32 1.56 0.43
CA VAL A 49 -7.62 2.11 -0.74
C VAL A 49 -7.33 1.04 -1.78
N LEU A 50 -6.89 -0.15 -1.35
CA LEU A 50 -6.61 -1.25 -2.26
C LEU A 50 -7.89 -1.71 -2.97
N THR A 51 -8.98 -1.93 -2.25
CA THR A 51 -10.28 -2.31 -2.84
C THR A 51 -10.75 -1.28 -3.86
N ASP A 52 -10.69 0.01 -3.51
CA ASP A 52 -11.11 1.09 -4.41
C ASP A 52 -10.23 1.13 -5.67
N ARG A 53 -8.90 1.02 -5.53
CA ARG A 53 -7.97 1.01 -6.67
C ARG A 53 -8.13 -0.22 -7.56
N VAL A 54 -8.37 -1.41 -6.99
CA VAL A 54 -8.66 -2.61 -7.77
C VAL A 54 -9.92 -2.41 -8.61
N ARG A 55 -10.99 -1.86 -8.03
CA ARG A 55 -12.25 -1.63 -8.74
C ARG A 55 -12.12 -0.56 -9.83
N LEU A 56 -11.39 0.53 -9.56
CA LEU A 56 -11.32 1.69 -10.46
C LEU A 56 -10.23 1.58 -11.53
N LEU A 57 -9.08 1.00 -11.18
CA LEU A 57 -7.88 0.99 -12.01
C LEU A 57 -7.51 -0.41 -12.51
N GLY A 58 -8.08 -1.45 -11.89
CA GLY A 58 -7.71 -2.84 -12.13
C GLY A 58 -6.58 -3.34 -11.24
N ASP A 59 -6.37 -4.66 -11.29
CA ASP A 59 -5.44 -5.40 -10.43
C ASP A 59 -3.97 -5.04 -10.70
N GLU A 60 -3.65 -4.75 -11.96
CA GLU A 60 -2.28 -4.60 -12.48
C GLU A 60 -1.81 -3.14 -12.54
N HIS A 61 -2.69 -2.19 -12.26
CA HIS A 61 -2.33 -0.78 -12.34
C HIS A 61 -1.22 -0.44 -11.32
N PRO A 62 -0.20 0.36 -11.68
CA PRO A 62 0.91 0.70 -10.78
C PRO A 62 0.49 1.18 -9.40
N ASN A 63 -0.51 2.07 -9.32
CA ASN A 63 -1.09 2.52 -8.05
C ASN A 63 -1.73 1.39 -7.21
N THR A 64 -2.33 0.38 -7.84
CA THR A 64 -2.88 -0.79 -7.15
C THR A 64 -1.75 -1.64 -6.58
N LEU A 65 -0.70 -1.89 -7.36
CA LEU A 65 0.49 -2.63 -6.91
C LEU A 65 1.20 -1.93 -5.75
N THR A 66 1.34 -0.60 -5.80
CA THR A 66 1.90 0.20 -4.71
C THR A 66 1.03 0.12 -3.44
N SER A 67 -0.29 0.13 -3.56
CA SER A 67 -1.17 -0.07 -2.40
C SER A 67 -1.03 -1.46 -1.78
N ARG A 68 -0.85 -2.51 -2.59
CA ARG A 68 -0.56 -3.85 -2.08
C ARG A 68 0.77 -3.92 -1.35
N ALA A 69 1.81 -3.31 -1.91
CA ALA A 69 3.13 -3.26 -1.26
C ALA A 69 3.04 -2.57 0.12
N ASN A 70 2.30 -1.46 0.20
CA ASN A 70 2.07 -0.76 1.46
C ASN A 70 1.28 -1.62 2.47
N LEU A 71 0.26 -2.36 2.01
CA LEU A 71 -0.48 -3.29 2.88
C LEU A 71 0.41 -4.43 3.38
N ALA A 72 1.31 -4.95 2.54
CA ALA A 72 2.28 -5.97 2.94
C ALA A 72 3.23 -5.44 4.02
N ALA A 73 3.74 -4.22 3.86
CA ALA A 73 4.58 -3.57 4.87
C ALA A 73 3.85 -3.35 6.20
N ALA A 74 2.57 -2.98 6.15
CA ALA A 74 1.75 -2.87 7.35
C ALA A 74 1.54 -4.24 8.03
N TYR A 75 1.34 -5.32 7.28
CA TYR A 75 1.28 -6.66 7.86
C TYR A 75 2.58 -7.09 8.52
N TRP A 76 3.72 -6.79 7.90
CA TRP A 76 5.04 -7.10 8.49
C TRP A 76 5.19 -6.45 9.87
N GLN A 77 4.88 -5.16 9.96
CA GLN A 77 4.94 -4.42 11.22
C GLN A 77 3.91 -4.86 12.27
N ALA A 78 2.79 -5.44 11.85
CA ALA A 78 1.81 -6.03 12.76
C ALA A 78 2.22 -7.43 13.26
N GLY A 79 3.42 -7.92 12.90
CA GLY A 79 3.85 -9.29 13.20
C GLY A 79 3.17 -10.36 12.35
N ARG A 80 2.41 -9.96 11.31
CA ARG A 80 1.74 -10.86 10.38
C ARG A 80 2.68 -11.24 9.22
N THR A 81 3.80 -11.85 9.59
CA THR A 81 4.93 -12.13 8.69
C THR A 81 4.54 -12.92 7.44
N ASN A 82 3.76 -13.99 7.60
CA ASN A 82 3.32 -14.83 6.47
C ASN A 82 2.45 -14.07 5.46
N ASP A 83 1.53 -13.24 5.96
CA ASP A 83 0.66 -12.42 5.10
C ASP A 83 1.47 -11.37 4.33
N ALA A 84 2.44 -10.75 5.00
CA ALA A 84 3.33 -9.76 4.40
C ALA A 84 4.18 -10.36 3.27
N ILE A 85 4.86 -11.47 3.54
CA ILE A 85 5.72 -12.14 2.56
C ILE A 85 4.91 -12.64 1.37
N THR A 86 3.74 -13.25 1.62
CA THR A 86 2.87 -13.77 0.56
C THR A 86 2.39 -12.63 -0.35
N LEU A 87 1.93 -11.53 0.24
CA LEU A 87 1.43 -10.39 -0.52
C LEU A 87 2.54 -9.70 -1.31
N LEU A 88 3.70 -9.45 -0.70
CA LEU A 88 4.82 -8.80 -1.39
C LEU A 88 5.41 -9.69 -2.49
N LYS A 89 5.44 -11.02 -2.30
CA LYS A 89 5.83 -11.95 -3.36
C LYS A 89 4.92 -11.82 -4.58
N LYS A 90 3.60 -11.72 -4.40
CA LYS A 90 2.66 -11.50 -5.51
C LYS A 90 2.94 -10.17 -6.22
N VAL A 91 3.12 -9.08 -5.45
CA VAL A 91 3.46 -7.76 -6.01
C VAL A 91 4.76 -7.80 -6.81
N LEU A 92 5.78 -8.50 -6.33
CA LEU A 92 7.04 -8.65 -7.04
C LEU A 92 6.84 -9.36 -8.38
N THR A 93 6.10 -10.48 -8.40
CA THR A 93 5.79 -11.20 -9.63
C THR A 93 5.07 -10.30 -10.64
N ASP A 94 4.07 -9.55 -10.20
CA ASP A 94 3.31 -8.64 -11.07
C ASP A 94 4.21 -7.51 -11.61
N ARG A 95 5.06 -6.92 -10.76
CA ARG A 95 5.99 -5.85 -11.15
C ARG A 95 7.07 -6.33 -12.12
N VAL A 96 7.64 -7.52 -11.93
CA VAL A 96 8.60 -8.10 -12.89
C VAL A 96 7.94 -8.25 -14.26
N ARG A 97 6.71 -8.80 -14.32
CA ARG A 97 5.99 -9.00 -15.57
C ARG A 97 5.64 -7.69 -16.28
N LEU A 98 5.23 -6.67 -15.53
CA LEU A 98 4.67 -5.43 -16.08
C LEU A 98 5.70 -4.33 -16.32
N LEU A 99 6.72 -4.24 -15.46
CA LEU A 99 7.68 -3.14 -15.44
C LEU A 99 9.11 -3.60 -15.80
N GLY A 100 9.37 -4.90 -15.74
CA GLY A 100 10.72 -5.45 -15.82
C GLY A 100 11.37 -5.62 -14.44
N ASP A 101 12.44 -6.40 -14.41
CA ASP A 101 13.27 -6.72 -13.25
C ASP A 101 14.14 -5.54 -12.79
N GLU A 102 14.62 -4.71 -13.73
CA GLU A 102 15.44 -3.52 -13.44
C GLU A 102 14.63 -2.30 -12.96
N HIS A 103 13.30 -2.35 -13.05
CA HIS A 103 12.48 -1.21 -12.64
C HIS A 103 12.67 -0.91 -11.14
N PRO A 104 12.83 0.36 -10.71
CA PRO A 104 13.12 0.72 -9.32
C PRO A 104 12.15 0.10 -8.29
N ASP A 105 10.86 0.10 -8.61
CA ASP A 105 9.83 -0.51 -7.76
C ASP A 105 9.94 -2.04 -7.65
N THR A 106 10.43 -2.71 -8.71
CA THR A 106 10.66 -4.16 -8.73
C THR A 106 11.87 -4.50 -7.86
N VAL A 107 12.98 -3.78 -8.07
CA VAL A 107 14.21 -3.93 -7.28
C VAL A 107 13.95 -3.67 -5.79
N ALA A 108 13.20 -2.61 -5.47
CA ALA A 108 12.82 -2.30 -4.10
C ALA A 108 12.00 -3.44 -3.46
N ALA A 109 11.00 -3.96 -4.16
CA ALA A 109 10.18 -5.08 -3.68
C ALA A 109 11.01 -6.36 -3.47
N ALA A 110 11.91 -6.69 -4.39
CA ALA A 110 12.79 -7.84 -4.30
C ALA A 110 13.72 -7.74 -3.08
N ARG A 111 14.36 -6.58 -2.89
CA ARG A 111 15.23 -6.32 -1.74
C ARG A 111 14.47 -6.47 -0.42
N VAL A 112 13.30 -5.83 -0.31
CA VAL A 112 12.47 -5.90 0.92
C VAL A 112 12.04 -7.33 1.20
N LEU A 113 11.61 -8.08 0.17
CA LEU A 113 11.21 -9.47 0.31
C LEU A 113 12.37 -10.37 0.79
N GLY A 114 13.59 -10.13 0.29
CA GLY A 114 14.80 -10.83 0.74
C GLY A 114 15.08 -10.60 2.23
N VAL A 115 15.01 -9.35 2.68
CA VAL A 115 15.18 -8.99 4.10
C VAL A 115 14.12 -9.66 4.97
N TRP A 116 12.85 -9.59 4.57
CA TRP A 116 11.76 -10.19 5.33
C TRP A 116 11.85 -11.70 5.44
N ARG A 117 12.27 -12.39 4.38
CA ARG A 117 12.48 -13.85 4.42
C ARG A 117 13.63 -14.27 5.32
N ALA A 118 14.67 -13.44 5.44
CA ALA A 118 15.79 -13.72 6.32
C ALA A 118 15.46 -13.48 7.81
N ALA A 119 14.41 -12.70 8.09
CA ALA A 119 13.99 -12.33 9.44
C ALA A 119 12.72 -13.06 9.92
N ALA A 120 12.17 -13.97 9.12
CA ALA A 120 10.99 -14.78 9.41
C ALA A 120 11.37 -16.17 9.93
#